data_AF-A0A0X8B163-F1
#
_entry.id   AF-A0A0X8B163-F1
#
_cell.length_a   1.000
_cell.length_b   1.000
_cell.length_c   1.000
_cell.angle_alpha   90.00
_cell.angle_beta   90.00
_cell.angle_gamma   90.00
#
_symmetry.space_group_name_H-M   'P 1'
#
loop_
_entity.id
_entity.type
_entity.pdbx_description
1 polymer ?
#
loop_
_entity_poly.entity_id
_entity_poly.type
_entity_poly.pdbx_seq_one_letter_code
_entity_poly.pdbx_strand_id
1 'polypeptide(L)'
;MSRRYTPLAWVLLALLGLGAAQDCGSIVSRGKWGALASKCSQRLRQPVRYVVVSHTAGSVCNTPASCQRQAQNVQHYHVRERGWCDVGY
;
A
#
# COMPACT_ATOMS: atom_id res chain seq x y z
N MET A 1 50.59 -25.56 -9.80
CA MET A 1 49.13 -25.36 -9.94
C MET A 1 48.58 -24.77 -8.66
N SER A 2 48.49 -23.44 -8.56
CA SER A 2 48.06 -22.76 -7.33
C SER A 2 46.53 -22.65 -7.33
N ARG A 3 45.87 -23.43 -6.47
CA ARG A 3 44.41 -23.38 -6.28
C ARG A 3 44.06 -22.08 -5.55
N ARG A 4 43.54 -21.09 -6.29
CA ARG A 4 42.96 -19.88 -5.72
C ARG A 4 41.63 -20.27 -5.07
N TYR A 5 41.63 -20.50 -3.76
CA TYR A 5 40.40 -20.68 -2.99
C TYR A 5 39.77 -19.29 -2.81
N THR A 6 38.74 -18.98 -3.59
CA THR A 6 37.85 -17.86 -3.30
C THR A 6 37.25 -18.10 -1.90
N PRO A 7 37.50 -17.22 -0.91
CA PRO A 7 37.00 -17.48 0.44
C PRO A 7 35.47 -17.46 0.38
N LEU A 8 34.83 -18.52 0.89
CA LEU A 8 33.36 -18.61 1.05
C LEU A 8 32.76 -17.35 1.69
N ALA A 9 33.55 -16.63 2.50
CA ALA A 9 33.20 -15.34 3.07
C ALA A 9 32.78 -14.29 2.03
N TRP A 10 33.43 -14.23 0.86
CA TRP A 10 33.08 -13.29 -0.21
C TRP A 10 31.76 -13.67 -0.91
N VAL A 11 31.49 -14.97 -1.03
CA VAL A 11 30.22 -15.47 -1.56
C VAL A 11 29.07 -15.16 -0.59
N LEU A 12 29.28 -15.33 0.71
CA LEU A 12 28.31 -15.00 1.76
C LEU A 12 28.01 -13.50 1.86
N LEU A 13 29.03 -12.63 1.73
CA LEU A 13 28.86 -11.17 1.67
C LEU A 13 28.07 -10.70 0.44
N ALA A 14 28.27 -11.34 -0.72
CA ALA A 14 27.49 -11.05 -1.92
C ALA A 14 26.01 -11.49 -1.79
N LEU A 15 25.74 -12.60 -1.11
CA LEU A 15 24.38 -13.09 -0.86
C LEU A 15 23.61 -12.23 0.15
N LEU A 16 24.29 -11.64 1.15
CA LEU A 16 23.68 -10.70 2.12
C LEU A 16 23.30 -9.35 1.49
N GLY A 17 23.92 -8.95 0.39
CA GLY A 17 23.62 -7.70 -0.33
C GLY A 17 22.43 -7.77 -1.28
N LEU A 18 21.92 -8.96 -1.59
CA LEU A 18 20.79 -9.18 -2.52
C LEU A 18 19.41 -9.16 -1.83
N GLY A 19 19.30 -8.53 -0.67
CA GLY A 19 18.01 -8.16 -0.10
C GLY A 19 17.44 -6.95 -0.84
N ALA A 20 16.97 -7.13 -2.07
CA ALA A 20 16.29 -6.05 -2.78
C ALA A 20 15.02 -5.68 -2.00
N ALA A 21 15.02 -4.49 -1.37
CA ALA A 21 13.81 -3.89 -0.86
C ALA A 21 12.87 -3.68 -2.06
N GLN A 22 11.80 -4.47 -2.11
CA GLN A 22 10.79 -4.34 -3.15
C GLN A 22 10.10 -2.99 -2.94
N ASP A 23 10.29 -2.06 -3.87
CA ASP A 23 9.61 -0.76 -3.85
C ASP A 23 8.12 -0.99 -4.10
N CYS A 24 7.34 -1.03 -3.01
CA CYS A 24 5.88 -1.20 -3.04
C CYS A 24 5.14 0.06 -3.56
N GLY A 25 5.86 1.04 -4.12
CA GLY A 25 5.32 2.32 -4.52
C GLY A 25 4.99 3.21 -3.31
N SER A 26 4.92 4.51 -3.54
CA SER A 26 4.60 5.47 -2.49
C SER A 26 3.11 5.45 -2.16
N ILE A 27 2.77 5.08 -0.91
CA ILE A 27 1.39 5.15 -0.40
C ILE A 27 1.11 6.59 0.08
N VAL A 28 0.04 7.21 -0.43
CA VAL A 28 -0.48 8.49 0.09
C VAL A 28 -1.23 8.20 1.39
N SER A 29 -0.66 8.61 2.53
CA SER A 29 -1.27 8.40 3.83
C SER A 29 -2.61 9.14 3.98
N ARG A 30 -3.45 8.66 4.89
CA ARG A 30 -4.77 9.26 5.19
C ARG A 30 -4.72 10.76 5.44
N GLY A 31 -3.74 11.21 6.23
CA GLY A 31 -3.57 12.64 6.52
C GLY A 31 -3.24 13.46 5.28
N LYS A 32 -2.47 12.91 4.33
CA LYS A 32 -2.05 13.62 3.12
C LYS A 32 -3.21 13.93 2.16
N TRP A 33 -4.24 13.09 2.10
CA TRP A 33 -5.43 13.36 1.27
C TRP A 33 -6.61 13.95 2.04
N GLY A 34 -6.45 14.23 3.34
CA GLY A 34 -7.48 14.87 4.17
C GLY A 34 -8.62 13.93 4.57
N ALA A 35 -8.31 12.66 4.83
CA ALA A 35 -9.29 11.68 5.27
C ALA A 35 -9.93 12.05 6.61
N LEU A 36 -11.22 11.80 6.74
CA LEU A 36 -11.89 11.73 8.04
C LEU A 36 -11.29 10.60 8.89
N ALA A 37 -11.37 10.76 10.21
CA ALA A 37 -11.01 9.70 11.15
C ALA A 37 -11.91 8.47 10.94
N SER A 38 -11.29 7.29 10.88
CA SER A 38 -12.02 6.02 10.76
C SER A 38 -12.81 5.73 12.03
N LYS A 39 -14.03 5.22 11.88
CA LYS A 39 -14.83 4.67 13.00
C LYS A 39 -14.73 3.15 13.08
N CYS A 40 -13.94 2.51 12.21
CA CYS A 40 -13.80 1.06 12.20
C CYS A 40 -12.92 0.60 13.38
N SER A 41 -13.36 -0.43 14.10
CA SER A 41 -12.66 -0.97 15.28
C SER A 41 -11.98 -2.31 15.03
N GLN A 42 -12.39 -3.02 13.97
CA GLN A 42 -11.89 -4.37 13.70
C GLN A 42 -10.59 -4.35 12.89
N ARG A 43 -9.55 -4.98 13.42
CA ARG A 43 -8.29 -5.23 12.70
C ARG A 43 -8.35 -6.56 11.95
N LEU A 44 -7.74 -6.60 10.77
CA LEU A 44 -7.56 -7.84 10.02
C LEU A 44 -6.50 -8.72 10.70
N ARG A 45 -6.73 -10.04 10.72
CA ARG A 45 -5.70 -11.01 11.11
C ARG A 45 -4.65 -11.09 10.01
N GLN A 46 -3.39 -10.96 10.38
CA GLN A 46 -2.26 -11.02 9.46
C GLN A 46 -1.54 -12.39 9.56
N PRO A 47 -0.95 -12.89 8.45
CA PRO A 47 -1.01 -12.34 7.10
C PRO A 47 -2.38 -12.59 6.43
N VAL A 48 -2.78 -11.70 5.53
CA VAL A 48 -3.98 -11.92 4.70
C VAL A 48 -3.67 -12.87 3.55
N ARG A 49 -4.64 -13.70 3.15
CA ARG A 49 -4.46 -14.74 2.09
C ARG A 49 -4.98 -14.34 0.72
N TYR A 50 -5.82 -13.30 0.66
CA TYR A 50 -6.54 -12.91 -0.56
C TYR A 50 -6.39 -11.41 -0.79
N VAL A 51 -6.32 -11.01 -2.06
CA VAL A 51 -6.38 -9.62 -2.53
C VAL A 51 -7.59 -9.52 -3.46
N VAL A 52 -8.47 -8.55 -3.20
CA VAL A 52 -9.65 -8.30 -4.04
C VAL A 52 -9.44 -6.98 -4.78
N VAL A 53 -9.35 -7.03 -6.10
CA VAL A 53 -9.18 -5.84 -6.96
C VAL A 53 -10.56 -5.33 -7.36
N SER A 54 -10.83 -4.05 -7.10
CA SER A 54 -12.11 -3.40 -7.40
C SER A 54 -11.90 -2.09 -8.15
N HIS A 55 -12.88 -1.70 -8.96
CA HIS A 55 -12.99 -0.33 -9.46
C HIS A 55 -13.87 0.50 -8.52
N THR A 56 -13.68 1.83 -8.51
CA THR A 56 -14.48 2.73 -7.67
C THR A 56 -15.88 3.00 -8.23
N ALA A 57 -16.10 2.74 -9.53
CA ALA A 57 -17.30 3.12 -10.28
C ALA A 57 -17.62 4.63 -10.23
N GLY A 58 -16.66 5.46 -9.78
CA GLY A 58 -16.74 6.91 -9.79
C GLY A 58 -15.99 7.52 -10.97
N SER A 59 -15.91 8.84 -11.00
CA SER A 59 -15.13 9.58 -11.99
C SER A 59 -13.65 9.15 -11.97
N VAL A 60 -13.08 9.00 -13.16
CA VAL A 60 -11.64 8.78 -13.35
C VAL A 60 -10.88 10.02 -12.89
N CYS A 61 -9.70 9.81 -12.30
CA CYS A 61 -8.75 10.85 -11.92
C CYS A 61 -7.36 10.49 -12.45
N ASN A 62 -6.56 11.49 -12.81
CA ASN A 62 -5.25 11.29 -13.45
C ASN A 62 -4.18 12.29 -12.99
N THR A 63 -4.49 13.13 -12.02
CA THR A 63 -3.54 14.04 -11.36
C THR A 63 -3.65 13.89 -9.84
N PRO A 64 -2.58 14.15 -9.07
CA PRO A 64 -2.63 14.05 -7.61
C PRO A 64 -3.80 14.83 -6.99
N ALA A 65 -4.02 16.07 -7.44
CA ALA A 65 -5.11 16.91 -6.96
C ALA A 65 -6.50 16.33 -7.29
N SER A 66 -6.70 15.87 -8.53
CA SER A 66 -7.98 15.25 -8.93
C SER A 66 -8.25 13.95 -8.17
N CYS A 67 -7.23 13.13 -7.92
CA CYS A 67 -7.36 11.88 -7.20
C CYS A 67 -7.57 12.06 -5.70
N GLN A 68 -6.93 13.06 -5.09
CA GLN A 68 -7.23 13.46 -3.73
C GLN A 68 -8.70 13.85 -3.57
N ARG A 69 -9.23 14.69 -4.47
CA ARG A 69 -10.65 15.07 -4.47
C ARG A 69 -11.56 13.87 -4.67
N GLN A 70 -11.22 12.96 -5.57
CA GLN A 70 -12.00 11.74 -5.78
C GLN A 70 -12.01 10.83 -4.54
N ALA A 71 -10.88 10.68 -3.84
CA ALA A 71 -10.81 9.92 -2.59
C ALA A 71 -11.71 10.53 -1.49
N GLN A 72 -11.72 11.86 -1.38
CA GLN A 72 -12.61 12.58 -0.46
C GLN A 72 -14.09 12.37 -0.81
N ASN A 73 -14.44 12.43 -2.10
CA ASN A 73 -15.81 12.20 -2.57
C ASN A 73 -16.27 10.78 -2.23
N VAL A 74 -15.42 9.77 -2.45
CA VAL A 74 -15.78 8.38 -2.10
C VAL A 74 -15.93 8.22 -0.60
N GLN A 75 -15.05 8.82 0.22
CA GLN A 75 -15.21 8.78 1.67
C GLN A 75 -16.50 9.46 2.12
N HIS A 76 -16.86 10.59 1.52
CA HIS A 76 -18.14 11.26 1.79
C HIS A 76 -19.30 10.30 1.52
N TYR A 77 -19.34 9.71 0.32
CA TYR A 77 -20.40 8.78 -0.07
C TYR A 77 -20.51 7.58 0.89
N HIS A 78 -19.39 6.90 1.17
CA HIS A 78 -19.39 5.73 2.06
C HIS A 78 -19.75 6.09 3.50
N VAL A 79 -19.20 7.16 4.06
CA VAL A 79 -19.38 7.49 5.49
C VAL A 79 -20.66 8.27 5.75
N ARG A 80 -21.01 9.24 4.91
CA ARG A 80 -22.15 10.14 5.14
C ARG A 80 -23.44 9.60 4.54
N GLU A 81 -23.38 9.08 3.32
CA GLU A 81 -24.59 8.63 2.63
C GLU A 81 -24.92 7.17 2.92
N ARG A 82 -23.91 6.29 2.98
CA ARG A 82 -24.11 4.86 3.31
C ARG A 82 -23.95 4.51 4.79
N GLY A 83 -23.47 5.44 5.61
CA GLY A 83 -23.27 5.22 7.05
C GLY A 83 -22.19 4.20 7.39
N TRP A 84 -21.25 3.92 6.49
CA TRP A 84 -20.13 3.01 6.75
C TRP A 84 -19.13 3.62 7.74
N CYS A 85 -18.34 2.76 8.39
CA CYS A 85 -17.34 3.22 9.35
C CYS A 85 -16.12 3.91 8.70
N ASP A 86 -15.89 3.67 7.39
CA ASP A 86 -14.85 4.28 6.57
C ASP A 86 -15.07 3.99 5.06
N VAL A 87 -14.09 4.32 4.23
CA VAL A 87 -13.99 3.84 2.83
C VAL A 87 -13.93 2.31 2.80
N GLY A 88 -14.67 1.68 1.88
CA GLY A 88 -14.79 0.22 1.79
C GLY A 88 -13.66 -0.54 1.07
N TYR A 89 -12.57 0.14 0.72
CA TYR A 89 -11.39 -0.44 0.07
C TYR A 89 -10.11 0.15 0.66
#